data_AF-A0A0P9DEZ0-F1
#
_entry.id   AF-A0A0P9DEZ0-F1
#
_cell.length_a   1.000
_cell.length_b   1.000
_cell.length_c   1.000
_cell.angle_alpha   90.00
_cell.angle_beta   90.00
_cell.angle_gamma   90.00
#
_symmetry.space_group_name_H-M   'P 1'
#
loop_
_entity.id
_entity.type
_entity.pdbx_description
1 polymer ?
#
loop_
_entity_poly.entity_id
_entity_poly.type
_entity_poly.pdbx_seq_one_letter_code
_entity_poly.pdbx_strand_id
1 'polypeptide(L)'
;MKRFLRLLLLRLLALGARPFVRRPAPTLRRVIYLKPDHLGDLLLATPVLAALRAQLPDAQITALVGPWASMMLARNPDIGTVQTCPFPGFERQAPGGNWLARGLRPYGI
;
A
#
# COMPACT_ATOMS: atom_id res chain seq x y z
N MET A 1 -19.18 27.63 31.42
CA MET A 1 -19.51 28.62 30.37
C MET A 1 -18.34 28.96 29.42
N LYS A 2 -17.15 29.35 29.90
CA LYS A 2 -16.01 29.76 29.03
C LYS A 2 -15.55 28.71 28.00
N ARG A 3 -15.55 27.42 28.37
CA ARG A 3 -15.19 26.29 27.48
C ARG A 3 -16.20 26.09 26.34
N PHE A 4 -17.49 26.29 26.63
CA PHE A 4 -18.56 26.17 25.64
C PHE A 4 -18.46 27.27 24.58
N LEU A 5 -18.24 28.53 25.02
CA LEU A 5 -18.08 29.68 24.13
C LEU A 5 -16.86 29.52 23.20
N ARG A 6 -15.74 29.00 23.75
CA ARG A 6 -14.53 28.71 22.97
C ARG A 6 -14.77 27.64 21.90
N LEU A 7 -15.48 26.57 22.22
CA LEU A 7 -15.79 25.51 21.24
C LEU A 7 -16.75 26.00 20.16
N LEU A 8 -17.73 26.84 20.53
CA LEU A 8 -18.63 27.47 19.56
C LEU A 8 -17.84 28.36 18.59
N LEU A 9 -16.96 29.22 19.11
CA LEU A 9 -16.09 30.07 18.31
C LEU A 9 -15.22 29.24 17.35
N LEU A 10 -14.55 28.19 17.85
CA LEU A 10 -13.72 27.31 17.02
C LEU A 10 -14.53 26.59 15.94
N ARG A 11 -15.76 26.17 16.22
CA ARG A 11 -16.64 25.55 15.21
C ARG A 11 -17.06 26.54 14.13
N LEU A 12 -17.40 27.77 14.50
CA LEU A 12 -17.76 28.83 13.55
C LEU A 12 -16.56 29.21 12.68
N LEU A 13 -15.38 29.38 13.28
CA LEU A 13 -14.12 29.61 12.55
C LEU A 13 -13.80 28.45 11.60
N ALA A 14 -13.92 27.21 12.07
CA ALA A 14 -13.71 26.04 11.22
C ALA A 14 -14.72 25.98 10.07
N LEU A 15 -15.99 26.31 10.31
CA LEU A 15 -17.02 26.34 9.27
C LEU A 15 -16.73 27.43 8.21
N GLY A 16 -16.33 28.63 8.65
CA GLY A 16 -15.94 29.72 7.74
C GLY A 16 -14.63 29.46 6.99
N ALA A 17 -13.67 28.79 7.62
CA ALA A 17 -12.37 28.47 7.01
C ALA A 17 -12.39 27.22 6.13
N ARG A 18 -13.36 26.31 6.31
CA ARG A 18 -13.51 25.07 5.53
C ARG A 18 -13.40 25.26 4.01
N PRO A 19 -14.10 26.20 3.35
CA PRO A 19 -13.99 26.39 1.90
C PRO A 19 -12.61 26.92 1.48
N PHE A 20 -11.90 27.65 2.34
CA PHE A 20 -10.56 28.18 2.05
C PHE A 20 -9.45 27.15 2.30
N VAL A 21 -9.70 26.16 3.17
CA VAL A 21 -8.72 25.11 3.53
C VAL A 21 -8.96 23.82 2.74
N ARG A 22 -10.21 23.51 2.37
CA ARG A 22 -10.52 22.31 1.58
C ARG A 22 -10.04 22.49 0.14
N ARG A 23 -8.96 21.80 -0.20
CA ARG A 23 -8.62 21.54 -1.59
C ARG A 23 -9.62 20.53 -2.18
N PRO A 24 -10.10 20.73 -3.42
CA PRO A 24 -10.86 19.70 -4.11
C PRO A 24 -10.04 18.41 -4.14
N ALA A 25 -10.68 17.28 -3.87
CA ALA A 25 -10.02 15.99 -3.93
C ALA A 25 -9.50 15.78 -5.36
N PRO A 26 -8.20 15.50 -5.56
CA PRO A 26 -7.69 15.24 -6.89
C PRO A 26 -8.29 13.95 -7.43
N THR A 27 -8.45 13.87 -8.76
CA THR A 27 -8.78 12.59 -9.40
C THR A 27 -7.61 11.63 -9.23
N LEU A 28 -7.84 10.53 -8.51
CA LEU A 28 -6.80 9.53 -8.27
C LEU A 28 -6.65 8.65 -9.50
N ARG A 29 -5.65 8.93 -10.32
CA ARG A 29 -5.37 8.17 -11.56
C ARG A 29 -4.36 7.04 -11.38
N ARG A 30 -3.51 7.12 -10.35
CA ARG A 30 -2.45 6.14 -10.07
C ARG A 30 -2.42 5.83 -8.59
N VAL A 31 -2.48 4.54 -8.28
CA VAL A 31 -2.44 4.03 -6.91
C VAL A 31 -1.40 2.93 -6.84
N ILE A 32 -0.58 2.97 -5.80
CA ILE A 32 0.36 1.89 -5.50
C ILE A 32 -0.07 1.18 -4.22
N TYR A 33 -0.24 -0.13 -4.30
CA TYR A 33 -0.44 -1.01 -3.16
C TYR A 33 0.92 -1.62 -2.79
N LEU A 34 1.44 -1.27 -1.61
CA LEU A 34 2.76 -1.71 -1.16
C LEU A 34 2.61 -2.79 -0.07
N LYS A 35 3.01 -4.01 -0.39
CA LYS A 35 2.99 -5.15 0.55
C LYS A 35 4.15 -6.12 0.26
N PRO A 36 5.40 -5.69 0.47
CA PRO A 36 6.57 -6.50 0.15
C PRO A 36 6.86 -7.61 1.17
N ASP A 37 5.99 -7.79 2.16
CA ASP A 37 6.13 -8.70 3.29
C ASP A 37 5.48 -10.09 3.04
N HIS A 38 4.86 -10.66 4.07
CA HIS A 38 4.39 -12.03 4.09
C HIS A 38 3.22 -12.29 3.12
N LEU A 39 3.20 -13.50 2.58
CA LEU A 39 2.16 -13.95 1.65
C LEU A 39 0.76 -13.98 2.28
N GLY A 40 0.65 -14.29 3.57
CA GLY A 40 -0.64 -14.36 4.28
C GLY A 40 -1.37 -13.01 4.31
N ASP A 41 -0.64 -11.92 4.59
CA ASP A 41 -1.24 -10.59 4.62
C ASP A 41 -1.75 -10.14 3.25
N LEU A 42 -1.05 -10.54 2.19
CA LEU A 42 -1.46 -10.27 0.82
C LEU A 42 -2.75 -11.00 0.45
N LEU A 43 -2.90 -12.26 0.90
CA LEU A 43 -4.16 -13.00 0.74
C LEU A 43 -5.33 -12.27 1.43
N LEU A 44 -5.11 -11.84 2.68
CA LEU A 44 -6.13 -11.12 3.46
C LEU A 44 -6.46 -9.74 2.88
N ALA A 45 -5.55 -9.16 2.09
CA ALA A 45 -5.76 -7.89 1.43
C ALA A 45 -6.52 -7.99 0.09
N THR A 46 -6.71 -9.18 -0.48
CA THR A 46 -7.43 -9.35 -1.76
C THR A 46 -8.84 -8.72 -1.79
N PRO A 47 -9.72 -8.86 -0.78
CA PRO A 47 -11.02 -8.18 -0.78
C PRO A 47 -10.89 -6.64 -0.70
N VAL A 48 -9.82 -6.14 -0.08
CA VAL A 48 -9.53 -4.70 -0.03
C VAL A 48 -9.17 -4.18 -1.43
N LEU A 49 -8.41 -4.96 -2.20
CA LEU A 49 -8.06 -4.62 -3.58
C LEU A 49 -9.31 -4.59 -4.49
N ALA A 50 -10.24 -5.52 -4.32
CA ALA A 50 -11.53 -5.51 -5.01
C ALA A 50 -12.35 -4.26 -4.67
N ALA A 51 -12.46 -3.93 -3.38
CA ALA A 51 -13.16 -2.73 -2.92
C ALA A 51 -12.48 -1.44 -3.41
N LEU A 52 -11.16 -1.44 -3.54
CA LEU A 52 -10.38 -0.32 -4.07
C LEU A 52 -10.65 -0.15 -5.58
N ARG A 53 -10.65 -1.23 -6.35
CA ARG A 53 -10.99 -1.22 -7.78
C ARG A 53 -12.42 -0.72 -8.01
N ALA A 54 -13.38 -1.16 -7.19
CA ALA A 54 -14.77 -0.70 -7.30
C ALA A 54 -14.92 0.81 -7.04
N GLN A 55 -14.12 1.39 -6.13
CA GLN A 55 -14.13 2.83 -5.84
C GLN A 55 -13.33 3.66 -6.84
N LEU A 56 -12.32 3.07 -7.47
CA LEU A 56 -11.40 3.72 -8.39
C LEU A 56 -11.31 2.93 -9.71
N PRO A 57 -12.42 2.81 -10.47
CA PRO A 57 -12.50 1.96 -11.66
C PRO A 57 -11.47 2.36 -12.72
N ASP A 58 -11.25 3.66 -12.90
CA ASP A 58 -10.35 4.22 -13.90
C ASP A 58 -8.89 4.37 -13.42
N ALA A 59 -8.61 4.06 -12.15
CA ALA A 59 -7.26 4.21 -11.62
C ALA A 59 -6.36 3.07 -12.07
N GLN A 60 -5.11 3.40 -12.40
CA GLN A 60 -4.05 2.42 -12.55
C GLN A 60 -3.60 1.97 -11.15
N ILE A 61 -3.93 0.74 -10.78
CA ILE A 61 -3.53 0.13 -9.50
C ILE A 61 -2.32 -0.77 -9.76
N THR A 62 -1.19 -0.40 -9.19
CA THR A 62 0.06 -1.18 -9.24
C THR A 62 0.31 -1.81 -7.88
N ALA A 63 0.55 -3.13 -7.83
CA ALA A 63 0.97 -3.81 -6.62
C ALA A 63 2.50 -3.92 -6.59
N LEU A 64 3.13 -3.47 -5.52
CA LEU A 64 4.56 -3.63 -5.25
C LEU A 64 4.72 -4.64 -4.11
N VAL A 65 5.16 -5.84 -4.44
CA VAL A 65 5.15 -7.02 -3.55
C VAL A 65 6.49 -7.74 -3.51
N GLY A 66 6.68 -8.66 -2.56
CA GLY A 66 7.87 -9.50 -2.54
C GLY A 66 7.90 -10.44 -3.76
N PRO A 67 9.08 -10.83 -4.28
CA PRO A 67 9.19 -11.75 -5.42
C PRO A 67 8.36 -13.02 -5.28
N TRP A 68 8.29 -13.59 -4.07
CA TRP A 68 7.50 -14.77 -3.72
C TRP A 68 5.99 -14.59 -3.84
N ALA A 69 5.47 -13.36 -3.67
CA ALA A 69 4.04 -13.07 -3.69
C ALA A 69 3.54 -12.61 -5.07
N SER A 70 4.45 -12.32 -6.01
CA SER A 70 4.12 -11.83 -7.36
C SER A 70 3.12 -12.74 -8.09
N MET A 71 3.32 -14.05 -8.02
CA MET A 71 2.48 -15.07 -8.66
C MET A 71 1.04 -15.08 -8.14
N MET A 72 0.81 -14.68 -6.87
CA MET A 72 -0.55 -14.62 -6.32
C MET A 72 -1.38 -13.49 -6.92
N LEU A 73 -0.75 -12.34 -7.19
CA LEU A 73 -1.43 -11.20 -7.79
C LEU A 73 -1.39 -11.20 -9.31
N ALA A 74 -0.57 -12.04 -9.94
CA ALA A 74 -0.43 -12.09 -11.40
C ALA A 74 -1.75 -12.34 -12.15
N ARG A 75 -2.74 -12.99 -11.50
CA ARG A 75 -4.07 -13.27 -12.07
C ARG A 75 -5.19 -12.50 -11.36
N ASN A 76 -4.87 -11.57 -10.47
CA ASN A 76 -5.87 -10.79 -9.77
C ASN A 76 -6.43 -9.71 -10.73
N PRO A 77 -7.73 -9.71 -11.06
CA PRO A 77 -8.33 -8.76 -12.01
C PRO A 77 -8.35 -7.32 -11.50
N ASP A 78 -8.25 -7.12 -10.19
CA ASP A 78 -8.32 -5.79 -9.58
C ASP A 78 -7.00 -5.01 -9.72
N ILE A 79 -5.89 -5.71 -9.99
CA ILE A 79 -4.55 -5.16 -10.14
C ILE A 79 -4.18 -5.07 -11.62
N GLY A 80 -3.76 -3.88 -12.06
CA GLY A 80 -3.33 -3.67 -13.45
C GLY A 80 -1.87 -4.03 -13.70
N THR A 81 -1.00 -3.89 -12.69
CA THR A 81 0.44 -4.16 -12.83
C THR A 81 0.98 -4.69 -11.51
N VAL A 82 1.82 -5.72 -11.58
CA VAL A 82 2.55 -6.26 -10.43
C VAL A 82 4.04 -5.99 -10.62
N GLN A 83 4.66 -5.35 -9.64
CA GLN A 83 6.09 -5.12 -9.56
C GLN A 83 6.65 -5.79 -8.30
N THR A 84 7.92 -6.18 -8.35
CA THR A 84 8.59 -6.82 -7.23
C THR A 84 9.54 -5.86 -6.54
N CYS A 85 9.55 -5.89 -5.21
CA CYS A 85 10.51 -5.18 -4.37
C CYS A 85 11.14 -6.21 -3.43
N PRO A 86 12.42 -6.58 -3.62
CA PRO A 86 13.15 -7.41 -2.67
C PRO A 86 13.21 -6.68 -1.32
N PHE A 87 12.73 -7.33 -0.26
CA PHE A 87 12.69 -6.72 1.07
C PHE A 87 13.54 -7.52 2.06
N PRO A 88 14.58 -6.91 2.65
CA PRO A 88 15.51 -7.61 3.53
C PRO A 88 14.76 -8.05 4.81
N GLY A 89 14.72 -9.36 5.05
CA GLY A 89 14.07 -9.95 6.23
C GLY A 89 12.95 -10.96 5.93
N PHE A 90 12.42 -10.99 4.70
CA PHE A 90 11.36 -11.94 4.31
C PHE A 90 11.77 -12.89 3.18
N GLU A 91 12.98 -12.71 2.63
CA GLU A 91 13.60 -13.70 1.76
C GLU A 91 13.87 -14.98 2.57
N ARG A 92 12.98 -15.96 2.42
CA ARG A 92 13.24 -17.32 2.87
C ARG A 92 14.30 -17.92 1.96
N GLN A 93 15.57 -17.66 2.25
CA GLN A 93 16.66 -18.47 1.73
C GLN A 93 16.43 -19.90 2.25
N ALA A 94 16.34 -20.87 1.34
CA ALA A 94 16.28 -22.27 1.74
C ALA A 94 17.52 -22.57 2.62
N PRO A 95 17.37 -23.24 3.78
CA PRO A 95 18.52 -23.67 4.57
C PRO A 95 19.19 -24.83 3.84
N GLY A 96 20.01 -24.50 2.85
CA GLY A 96 20.60 -25.45 1.90
C GLY A 96 21.81 -24.85 1.23
N GLY A 97 22.82 -24.47 2.02
CA GLY A 97 24.07 -23.95 1.51
C GLY A 97 25.06 -23.79 2.64
N ASN A 98 26.20 -24.47 2.53
CA ASN A 98 27.31 -24.47 3.47
C ASN A 98 27.51 -23.07 4.06
N TRP A 99 27.71 -22.99 5.38
CA TRP A 99 27.93 -21.75 6.13
C TRP A 99 29.07 -20.87 5.56
N LEU A 100 29.98 -21.45 4.78
CA LEU A 100 31.02 -20.77 4.02
C LEU A 100 30.52 -19.95 2.81
N ALA A 101 29.38 -20.29 2.22
CA ALA A 101 28.80 -19.56 1.08
C ALA A 101 28.04 -18.28 1.50
N ARG A 102 27.80 -18.10 2.80
CA ARG A 102 26.99 -17.02 3.36
C ARG A 102 27.66 -15.65 3.33
N GLY A 103 28.98 -15.60 3.09
CA GLY A 103 29.77 -14.36 3.02
C GLY A 103 29.94 -13.76 1.62
N LEU A 104 29.51 -14.43 0.54
CA LEU A 104 29.95 -14.10 -0.83
C LEU A 104 28.85 -13.83 -1.86
N ARG A 105 27.62 -13.52 -1.47
CA ARG A 105 26.60 -13.07 -2.45
C ARG A 105 25.83 -11.86 -1.95
N PRO A 106 26.29 -10.64 -2.27
CA PRO A 106 25.51 -9.44 -1.99
C PRO A 106 24.28 -9.38 -2.88
N TYR A 107 24.39 -9.62 -4.19
CA TYR A 107 23.26 -9.63 -5.14
C TYR A 107 23.69 -10.41 -6.39
N GLY A 108 23.01 -11.49 -6.75
CA GLY A 108 23.34 -12.30 -7.92
C GLY A 108 22.09 -12.69 -8.69
N ILE A 109 21.95 -12.08 -9.88
CA ILE A 109 21.08 -12.48 -10.99
C ILE A 109 21.58 -13.84 -11.53
#